data_AF-A0AAD9Q375-F1
#
_entry.id   AF-A0AAD9Q375-F1
#
_cell.length_a   1.000
_cell.length_b   1.000
_cell.length_c   1.000
_cell.angle_alpha   90.00
_cell.angle_beta   90.00
_cell.angle_gamma   90.00
#
_symmetry.space_group_name_H-M   'P 1'
#
loop_
_entity.id
_entity.type
_entity.pdbx_description
1 polymer ?
#
loop_
_entity_poly.entity_id
_entity_poly.type
_entity_poly.pdbx_seq_one_letter_code
_entity_poly.pdbx_strand_id
1 'polypeptide(L)'
;MAGCEESCGFYFVFALVTFFVWMDLSFFDELGEHGSFYNSTVADQMMFPVKSIKLRMTDHTDHYINLPWMQFLNDNTGLYAVPGVTPNLITGIHFCLSILAAKCFISGSLGLRRLGAVLYEIRSQLDILDGVVFRAQQNMKNNFVSVWGTMGYLIDAFADMCGGIFVAGACTIFLNRYPPWKRVRNKPHNELESGRKALSFQSNSEEKYVHVTRRSINIRMLLVVVQIIARSGFWDHYMHSYVELLEKPNPDIPRELQSEVLSYRSTWVVMWLWKVWVQMLNYFGPLELAFVIVVSQLHLMEVRAYLLGT
;
A
#
# COMPACT_ATOMS: atom_id res chain seq x y z
N MET A 1 30.51 13.80 -11.84
CA MET A 1 29.49 13.99 -10.78
C MET A 1 28.32 13.02 -10.89
N ALA A 2 27.93 12.54 -12.10
CA ALA A 2 26.85 11.55 -12.27
C ALA A 2 27.05 10.21 -11.52
N GLY A 3 28.29 9.70 -11.40
CA GLY A 3 28.53 8.41 -10.73
C GLY A 3 28.37 8.40 -9.21
N CYS A 4 28.40 9.56 -8.55
CA CYS A 4 28.21 9.65 -7.09
C CYS A 4 26.72 9.60 -6.71
N GLU A 5 25.86 10.23 -7.52
CA GLU A 5 24.39 10.23 -7.32
C GLU A 5 23.79 8.84 -7.53
N GLU A 6 24.26 8.09 -8.54
CA GLU A 6 23.85 6.70 -8.78
C GLU A 6 24.27 5.78 -7.63
N SER A 7 25.46 6.00 -7.06
CA SER A 7 25.96 5.23 -5.93
C SER A 7 25.18 5.51 -4.64
N CYS A 8 24.90 6.79 -4.33
CA CYS A 8 24.10 7.18 -3.17
C CYS A 8 22.66 6.63 -3.25
N GLY A 9 22.04 6.70 -4.43
CA GLY A 9 20.71 6.12 -4.66
C GLY A 9 20.70 4.62 -4.42
N PHE A 10 21.71 3.90 -4.94
CA PHE A 10 21.86 2.46 -4.71
C PHE A 10 22.01 2.13 -3.22
N TYR A 11 22.92 2.79 -2.51
CA TYR A 11 23.14 2.52 -1.08
C TYR A 11 21.90 2.83 -0.24
N PHE A 12 21.18 3.89 -0.56
CA PHE A 12 19.93 4.24 0.13
C PHE A 12 18.85 3.17 -0.10
N VAL A 13 18.62 2.75 -1.34
CA VAL A 13 17.67 1.68 -1.66
C VAL A 13 18.10 0.36 -1.02
N PHE A 14 19.39 0.01 -1.08
CA PHE A 14 19.92 -1.20 -0.46
C PHE A 14 19.73 -1.19 1.07
N ALA A 15 20.00 -0.06 1.72
CA ALA A 15 19.78 0.11 3.15
C ALA A 15 18.28 -0.02 3.51
N LEU A 16 17.38 0.59 2.73
CA LEU A 16 15.94 0.47 2.93
C LEU A 16 15.43 -0.97 2.76
N VAL A 17 15.87 -1.66 1.71
CA VAL A 17 15.49 -3.07 1.48
C VAL A 17 16.02 -3.94 2.61
N THR A 18 17.28 -3.75 3.01
CA THR A 18 17.88 -4.50 4.12
C THR A 18 17.13 -4.24 5.43
N PHE A 19 16.75 -2.99 5.70
CA PHE A 19 15.94 -2.62 6.85
C PHE A 19 14.59 -3.33 6.84
N PHE A 20 13.83 -3.27 5.74
CA PHE A 20 12.51 -3.91 5.68
C PHE A 20 12.59 -5.44 5.77
N VAL A 21 13.57 -6.07 5.11
CA VAL A 21 13.79 -7.51 5.23
C VAL A 21 14.13 -7.89 6.66
N TRP A 22 15.01 -7.12 7.32
CA TRP A 22 15.36 -7.38 8.71
C TRP A 22 14.15 -7.21 9.65
N MET A 23 13.35 -6.16 9.46
CA MET A 23 12.13 -5.92 10.24
C MET A 23 11.10 -7.04 10.07
N ASP A 24 10.90 -7.54 8.84
CA ASP A 24 10.04 -8.69 8.58
C ASP A 24 10.58 -9.94 9.29
N LEU A 25 11.87 -10.26 9.13
CA LEU A 25 12.47 -11.42 9.78
C LEU A 25 12.33 -11.37 11.31
N SER A 26 12.63 -10.22 11.92
CA SER A 26 12.46 -10.02 13.37
C SER A 26 10.99 -10.14 13.79
N PHE A 27 10.06 -9.59 13.02
CA PHE A 27 8.62 -9.68 13.30
C PHE A 27 8.14 -11.14 13.24
N PHE A 28 8.60 -11.92 12.26
CA PHE A 28 8.22 -13.32 12.11
C PHE A 28 8.90 -14.25 13.10
N ASP A 29 10.15 -13.96 13.50
CA ASP A 29 10.85 -14.71 14.55
C ASP A 29 10.13 -14.57 15.88
N GLU A 30 9.80 -13.33 16.26
CA GLU A 30 9.05 -13.03 17.48
C GLU A 30 7.61 -13.58 17.43
N LEU A 31 7.00 -13.64 16.23
CA LEU A 31 5.71 -14.31 16.02
C LEU A 31 5.82 -15.83 16.20
N GLY A 32 6.91 -16.44 15.76
CA GLY A 32 7.17 -17.87 15.93
C GLY A 32 7.43 -18.24 17.40
N GLU A 33 8.12 -17.39 18.14
CA GLU A 33 8.45 -17.61 19.55
C GLU A 33 7.25 -17.42 20.49
N HIS A 34 6.48 -16.35 20.28
CA HIS A 34 5.42 -15.96 21.22
C HIS A 34 3.99 -16.13 20.69
N GLY A 35 3.83 -16.45 19.41
CA GLY A 35 2.53 -16.59 18.77
C GLY A 35 1.75 -15.27 18.68
N SER A 36 0.43 -15.39 18.52
CA SER A 36 -0.48 -14.24 18.35
C SER A 36 -1.22 -13.85 19.62
N PHE A 37 -1.18 -14.71 20.64
CA PHE A 37 -1.92 -14.55 21.89
C PHE A 37 -0.95 -14.60 23.07
N TYR A 38 -0.42 -13.43 23.43
CA TYR A 38 0.46 -13.24 24.57
C TYR A 38 -0.14 -12.20 25.52
N ASN A 39 0.26 -12.23 26.80
CA ASN A 39 -0.25 -11.28 27.78
C ASN A 39 0.43 -9.90 27.64
N SER A 40 -0.13 -8.88 28.30
CA SER A 40 0.37 -7.50 28.21
C SER A 40 1.81 -7.34 28.71
N THR A 41 2.19 -8.10 29.74
CA THR A 41 3.55 -8.01 30.32
C THR A 41 4.64 -8.52 29.39
N VAL A 42 4.35 -9.57 28.60
CA VAL A 42 5.29 -10.06 27.58
C VAL A 42 5.26 -9.10 26.38
N ALA A 43 4.09 -8.57 26.02
CA ALA A 43 3.97 -7.56 24.97
C ALA A 43 4.84 -6.31 25.22
N ASP A 44 4.95 -5.86 26.47
CA ASP A 44 5.76 -4.68 26.82
C ASP A 44 7.28 -4.89 26.62
N GLN A 45 7.73 -6.14 26.55
CA GLN A 45 9.14 -6.52 26.37
C GLN A 45 9.48 -6.86 24.92
N MET A 46 8.46 -6.94 24.06
CA MET A 46 8.57 -7.31 22.66
C MET A 46 8.98 -6.12 21.80
N MET A 47 9.70 -6.39 20.70
CA MET A 47 9.94 -5.37 19.68
C MET A 47 8.64 -5.05 18.93
N PHE A 48 7.77 -6.06 18.76
CA PHE A 48 6.47 -5.92 18.12
C PHE A 48 5.34 -6.27 19.10
N PRO A 49 4.89 -5.29 19.91
CA PRO A 49 3.90 -5.53 20.97
C PRO A 49 2.54 -5.94 20.42
N VAL A 50 2.25 -5.72 19.14
CA VAL A 50 1.00 -6.13 18.51
C VAL A 50 1.25 -6.83 17.18
N LYS A 51 0.70 -8.04 17.03
CA LYS A 51 0.85 -8.90 15.84
C LYS A 51 -0.48 -9.24 15.17
N SER A 52 -1.40 -8.27 15.10
CA SER A 52 -2.72 -8.43 14.48
C SER A 52 -2.63 -8.79 13.00
N ILE A 53 -3.68 -9.40 12.46
CA ILE A 53 -3.72 -9.75 11.02
C ILE A 53 -3.60 -8.49 10.16
N LYS A 54 -4.23 -7.39 10.60
CA LYS A 54 -4.11 -6.08 9.94
C LYS A 54 -2.66 -5.69 9.70
N LEU A 55 -1.85 -5.69 10.75
CA LEU A 55 -0.43 -5.32 10.67
C LEU A 55 0.39 -6.28 9.79
N ARG A 56 0.05 -7.58 9.77
CA ARG A 56 0.71 -8.56 8.90
C ARG A 56 0.49 -8.31 7.41
N MET A 57 -0.62 -7.68 7.04
CA MET A 57 -1.00 -7.39 5.65
C MET A 57 -0.82 -5.92 5.26
N THR A 58 -0.62 -5.01 6.23
CA THR A 58 -0.23 -3.61 5.99
C THR A 58 1.18 -3.55 5.42
N ASP A 59 1.42 -2.64 4.48
CA ASP A 59 2.71 -2.49 3.81
C ASP A 59 3.84 -2.10 4.78
N HIS A 60 5.08 -2.31 4.35
CA HIS A 60 6.26 -2.13 5.22
C HIS A 60 6.42 -0.71 5.75
N THR A 61 6.12 0.31 4.94
CA THR A 61 6.32 1.70 5.35
C THR A 61 5.32 2.05 6.44
N ASP A 62 4.05 1.71 6.23
CA ASP A 62 3.01 2.01 7.20
C ASP A 62 3.17 1.19 8.47
N HIS A 63 3.49 -0.10 8.37
CA HIS A 63 3.68 -0.95 9.54
C HIS A 63 4.93 -0.55 10.36
N TYR A 64 6.08 -0.36 9.72
CA TYR A 64 7.35 -0.21 10.46
C TYR A 64 7.80 1.22 10.70
N ILE A 65 7.25 2.19 9.97
CA ILE A 65 7.68 3.59 10.04
C ILE A 65 6.51 4.48 10.44
N ASN A 66 5.47 4.58 9.62
CA ASN A 66 4.45 5.60 9.80
C ASN A 66 3.55 5.33 11.01
N LEU A 67 3.12 4.08 11.24
CA LEU A 67 2.28 3.76 12.39
C LEU A 67 3.00 3.94 13.73
N PRO A 68 4.21 3.37 13.96
CA PRO A 68 4.95 3.62 15.20
C PRO A 68 5.22 5.11 15.42
N TRP A 69 5.52 5.84 14.35
CA TRP A 69 5.73 7.29 14.41
C TRP A 69 4.46 8.05 14.83
N MET A 70 3.28 7.71 14.29
CA MET A 70 2.02 8.33 14.68
C MET A 70 1.58 7.95 16.11
N GLN A 71 1.85 6.71 16.55
CA GLN A 71 1.63 6.29 17.93
C GLN A 71 2.51 7.10 18.90
N PHE A 72 3.81 7.19 18.60
CA PHE A 72 4.76 8.00 19.37
C PHE A 72 4.35 9.48 19.43
N LEU A 73 3.92 10.05 18.31
CA LEU A 73 3.42 11.42 18.26
C LEU A 73 2.21 11.60 19.18
N ASN A 74 1.20 10.72 19.06
CA ASN A 74 -0.02 10.80 19.86
C ASN A 74 0.25 10.63 21.36
N ASP A 75 1.10 9.68 21.75
CA ASP A 75 1.40 9.41 23.15
C ASP A 75 2.23 10.53 23.81
N ASN A 76 3.17 11.15 23.08
CA ASN A 76 3.98 12.26 23.61
C ASN A 76 3.24 13.59 23.65
N THR A 77 2.37 13.86 22.68
CA THR A 77 1.61 15.11 22.61
C THR A 77 0.29 15.05 23.38
N GLY A 78 -0.19 13.85 23.71
CA GLY A 78 -1.49 13.65 24.33
C GLY A 78 -2.66 14.02 23.44
N LEU A 79 -2.49 13.98 22.10
CA LEU A 79 -3.50 14.41 21.12
C LEU A 79 -4.88 13.81 21.37
N TYR A 80 -4.93 12.53 21.74
CA TYR A 80 -6.18 11.83 22.08
C TYR A 80 -7.00 12.49 23.19
N ALA A 81 -6.36 13.22 24.12
CA ALA A 81 -6.99 13.88 25.26
C ALA A 81 -7.27 15.37 25.02
N VAL A 82 -6.82 15.94 23.89
CA VAL A 82 -7.02 17.37 23.59
C VAL A 82 -8.49 17.63 23.25
N PRO A 83 -9.18 18.56 23.97
CA PRO A 83 -10.56 18.90 23.67
C PRO A 83 -10.74 19.38 22.22
N GLY A 84 -11.71 18.80 21.52
CA GLY A 84 -12.01 19.15 20.12
C GLY A 84 -11.21 18.39 19.07
N VAL A 85 -10.13 17.69 19.45
CA VAL A 85 -9.44 16.76 18.55
C VAL A 85 -10.24 15.45 18.47
N THR A 86 -10.80 15.19 17.30
CA THR A 86 -11.56 13.97 17.01
C THR A 86 -11.00 13.28 15.77
N PRO A 87 -11.15 11.96 15.63
CA PRO A 87 -10.75 11.23 14.42
C PRO A 87 -11.35 11.88 13.17
N ASN A 88 -12.65 12.15 13.16
CA ASN A 88 -13.33 12.79 12.03
C ASN A 88 -12.77 14.19 11.69
N LEU A 89 -12.28 14.95 12.68
CA LEU A 89 -11.62 16.24 12.43
C LEU A 89 -10.30 16.02 11.69
N ILE A 90 -9.49 15.06 12.14
CA ILE A 90 -8.22 14.69 11.50
C ILE A 90 -8.51 14.19 10.07
N THR A 91 -9.54 13.37 9.90
CA THR A 91 -10.03 12.92 8.60
C THR A 91 -10.39 14.08 7.67
N GLY A 92 -11.11 15.09 8.19
CA GLY A 92 -11.43 16.30 7.44
C GLY A 92 -10.20 17.12 7.04
N ILE A 93 -9.17 17.16 7.87
CA ILE A 93 -7.90 17.87 7.57
C ILE A 93 -7.14 17.14 6.47
N HIS A 94 -6.97 15.83 6.57
CA HIS A 94 -6.25 15.06 5.55
C HIS A 94 -7.03 15.08 4.22
N PHE A 95 -8.35 15.02 4.25
CA PHE A 95 -9.18 15.25 3.07
C PHE A 95 -8.88 16.60 2.40
N CYS A 96 -8.79 17.70 3.17
CA CYS A 96 -8.40 19.02 2.63
C CYS A 96 -6.99 19.02 2.01
N LEU A 97 -6.02 18.35 2.66
CA LEU A 97 -4.67 18.22 2.13
C LEU A 97 -4.63 17.47 0.80
N SER A 98 -5.50 16.48 0.61
CA SER A 98 -5.60 15.75 -0.67
C SER A 98 -5.96 16.67 -1.84
N ILE A 99 -6.87 17.63 -1.62
CA ILE A 99 -7.29 18.63 -2.61
C ILE A 99 -6.13 19.58 -2.92
N LEU A 100 -5.42 20.06 -1.88
CA LEU A 100 -4.26 20.93 -2.05
C LEU A 100 -3.11 20.24 -2.80
N ALA A 101 -2.84 18.98 -2.47
CA ALA A 101 -1.86 18.15 -3.16
C ALA A 101 -2.23 17.95 -4.64
N ALA A 102 -3.49 17.63 -4.93
CA ALA A 102 -3.98 17.49 -6.31
C ALA A 102 -3.80 18.78 -7.13
N LYS A 103 -4.10 19.94 -6.54
CA LYS A 103 -3.86 21.25 -7.18
C LYS A 103 -2.37 21.47 -7.46
N CYS A 104 -1.50 21.09 -6.53
CA CYS A 104 -0.05 21.17 -6.70
C CYS A 104 0.45 20.25 -7.84
N PHE A 105 -0.11 19.05 -7.98
CA PHE A 105 0.27 18.10 -9.03
C PHE A 105 -0.07 18.56 -10.45
N ILE A 106 -1.13 19.36 -10.62
CA ILE A 106 -1.51 19.94 -11.93
C ILE A 106 -0.54 21.05 -12.39
N SER A 107 0.26 21.60 -11.47
CA SER A 107 1.16 22.71 -11.75
C SER A 107 2.26 22.35 -12.76
N GLY A 108 2.61 23.31 -13.62
CA GLY A 108 3.76 23.17 -14.53
C GLY A 108 5.11 23.18 -13.80
N SER A 109 5.19 23.83 -12.62
CA SER A 109 6.42 23.91 -11.85
C SER A 109 6.76 22.57 -11.19
N LEU A 110 8.03 22.15 -11.30
CA LEU A 110 8.52 20.96 -10.60
C LEU A 110 8.51 21.15 -9.08
N GLY A 111 8.82 22.36 -8.60
CA GLY A 111 8.83 22.66 -7.16
C GLY A 111 7.44 22.50 -6.54
N LEU A 112 6.40 23.01 -7.20
CA LEU A 112 5.03 22.83 -6.72
C LEU A 112 4.59 21.36 -6.75
N ARG A 113 4.98 20.59 -7.76
CA ARG A 113 4.68 19.14 -7.80
C ARG A 113 5.37 18.37 -6.67
N ARG A 114 6.62 18.72 -6.34
CA ARG A 114 7.34 18.15 -5.18
C ARG A 114 6.66 18.52 -3.86
N LEU A 115 6.22 19.77 -3.71
CA LEU A 115 5.41 20.18 -2.56
C LEU A 115 4.10 19.37 -2.49
N GLY A 116 3.44 19.14 -3.63
CA GLY A 116 2.26 18.28 -3.71
C GLY A 116 2.50 16.87 -3.19
N ALA A 117 3.65 16.27 -3.51
CA ALA A 117 4.05 14.97 -2.97
C ALA A 117 4.23 15.00 -1.45
N VAL A 118 4.90 16.03 -0.91
CA VAL A 118 5.06 16.22 0.53
C VAL A 118 3.71 16.39 1.24
N LEU A 119 2.81 17.22 0.68
CA LEU A 119 1.46 17.39 1.23
C LEU A 119 0.65 16.10 1.23
N TYR A 120 0.80 15.28 0.18
CA TYR A 120 0.12 13.99 0.09
C TYR A 120 0.71 12.96 1.07
N GLU A 121 2.01 13.02 1.36
CA GLU A 121 2.64 12.20 2.39
C GLU A 121 2.14 12.59 3.79
N ILE A 122 2.10 13.89 4.10
CA ILE A 122 1.53 14.39 5.36
C ILE A 122 0.07 13.96 5.50
N ARG A 123 -0.70 14.00 4.41
CA ARG A 123 -2.06 13.46 4.37
C ARG A 123 -2.08 11.98 4.78
N SER A 124 -1.26 11.13 4.15
CA SER A 124 -1.20 9.69 4.50
C SER A 124 -0.82 9.45 5.96
N GLN A 125 0.06 10.28 6.53
CA GLN A 125 0.38 10.20 7.96
C GLN A 125 -0.82 10.59 8.85
N LEU A 126 -1.59 11.60 8.47
CA LEU A 126 -2.79 12.01 9.20
C LEU A 126 -3.93 11.00 9.11
N ASP A 127 -4.06 10.31 7.99
CA ASP A 127 -4.96 9.16 7.80
C ASP A 127 -4.62 8.05 8.82
N ILE A 128 -3.35 7.68 8.98
CA ILE A 128 -2.95 6.74 10.04
C ILE A 128 -3.24 7.30 11.45
N LEU A 129 -3.01 8.60 11.66
CA LEU A 129 -3.19 9.27 12.94
C LEU A 129 -4.64 9.25 13.41
N ASP A 130 -5.63 9.40 12.52
CA ASP A 130 -7.05 9.42 12.93
C ASP A 130 -7.46 8.09 13.59
N GLY A 131 -6.98 6.96 13.06
CA GLY A 131 -7.18 5.64 13.62
C GLY A 131 -6.43 5.46 14.93
N VAL A 132 -5.21 6.02 15.06
CA VAL A 132 -4.44 6.00 16.31
C VAL A 132 -5.19 6.75 17.41
N VAL A 133 -5.67 7.97 17.11
CA VAL A 133 -6.43 8.80 18.04
C VAL A 133 -7.75 8.12 18.43
N PHE A 134 -8.47 7.55 17.46
CA PHE A 134 -9.69 6.79 17.72
C PHE A 134 -9.43 5.65 18.70
N ARG A 135 -8.41 4.82 18.44
CA ARG A 135 -8.04 3.70 19.32
C ARG A 135 -7.64 4.17 20.71
N ALA A 136 -6.90 5.28 20.82
CA ALA A 136 -6.53 5.85 22.11
C ALA A 136 -7.75 6.37 22.90
N GLN A 137 -8.69 7.04 22.24
CA GLN A 137 -9.91 7.56 22.86
C GLN A 137 -10.87 6.45 23.31
N GLN A 138 -10.88 5.30 22.62
CA GLN A 138 -11.70 4.15 22.96
C GLN A 138 -11.02 3.16 23.92
N ASN A 139 -9.83 3.47 24.45
CA ASN A 139 -9.02 2.54 25.24
C ASN A 139 -8.71 1.21 24.51
N MET A 140 -8.58 1.28 23.18
CA MET A 140 -8.31 0.17 22.27
C MET A 140 -6.93 0.31 21.58
N LYS A 141 -5.94 0.90 22.27
CA LYS A 141 -4.62 1.26 21.68
C LYS A 141 -3.93 0.12 20.91
N ASN A 142 -4.13 -1.12 21.36
CA ASN A 142 -3.51 -2.33 20.78
C ASN A 142 -4.47 -3.18 19.95
N ASN A 143 -5.71 -2.72 19.73
CA ASN A 143 -6.68 -3.44 18.90
C ASN A 143 -6.77 -2.77 17.52
N PHE A 144 -6.28 -3.46 16.50
CA PHE A 144 -6.25 -2.96 15.12
C PHE A 144 -7.44 -3.43 14.28
N VAL A 145 -8.40 -4.13 14.89
CA VAL A 145 -9.63 -4.54 14.19
C VAL A 145 -10.41 -3.28 13.80
N SER A 146 -10.67 -3.13 12.50
CA SER A 146 -11.50 -2.05 11.98
C SER A 146 -12.93 -2.17 12.50
N VAL A 147 -13.51 -1.08 13.00
CA VAL A 147 -14.91 -1.05 13.46
C VAL A 147 -15.83 -0.82 12.25
N TRP A 148 -15.94 -1.88 11.45
CA TRP A 148 -16.63 -1.87 10.16
C TRP A 148 -18.08 -1.38 10.29
N GLY A 149 -18.52 -0.56 9.34
CA GLY A 149 -19.89 -0.02 9.30
C GLY A 149 -20.18 1.15 10.27
N THR A 150 -19.21 1.60 11.07
CA THR A 150 -19.39 2.82 11.87
C THR A 150 -19.30 4.08 11.00
N MET A 151 -19.93 5.16 11.45
CA MET A 151 -19.89 6.44 10.72
C MET A 151 -18.47 6.97 10.54
N GLY A 152 -17.61 6.85 11.56
CA GLY A 152 -16.20 7.25 11.46
C GLY A 152 -15.45 6.45 10.39
N TYR A 153 -15.60 5.13 10.39
CA TYR A 153 -15.03 4.25 9.36
C TYR A 153 -15.49 4.63 7.94
N LEU A 154 -16.77 4.95 7.75
CA LEU A 154 -17.30 5.34 6.44
C LEU A 154 -16.79 6.71 5.98
N ILE A 155 -16.67 7.67 6.90
CA ILE A 155 -16.14 9.02 6.60
C ILE A 155 -14.67 8.92 6.18
N ASP A 156 -13.87 8.12 6.89
CA ASP A 156 -12.47 7.88 6.60
C ASP A 156 -12.26 7.20 5.23
N ALA A 157 -12.94 6.07 5.01
CA ALA A 157 -12.90 5.36 3.73
C ALA A 157 -13.34 6.26 2.55
N PHE A 158 -14.32 7.14 2.77
CA PHE A 158 -14.75 8.11 1.76
C PHE A 158 -13.67 9.16 1.49
N ALA A 159 -13.08 9.73 2.55
CA ALA A 159 -12.02 10.73 2.43
C ALA A 159 -10.81 10.19 1.65
N ASP A 160 -10.38 8.96 1.96
CA ASP A 160 -9.29 8.29 1.25
C ASP A 160 -9.61 7.99 -0.21
N MET A 161 -10.80 7.44 -0.49
CA MET A 161 -11.22 7.16 -1.86
C MET A 161 -11.23 8.44 -2.71
N CYS A 162 -11.84 9.51 -2.20
CA CYS A 162 -11.88 10.79 -2.91
C CYS A 162 -10.49 11.43 -3.03
N GLY A 163 -9.67 11.36 -1.98
CA GLY A 163 -8.29 11.85 -2.02
C GLY A 163 -7.44 11.15 -3.09
N GLY A 164 -7.57 9.83 -3.21
CA GLY A 164 -6.94 9.04 -4.27
C GLY A 164 -7.44 9.44 -5.66
N ILE A 165 -8.76 9.63 -5.83
CA ILE A 165 -9.36 10.08 -7.10
C ILE A 165 -8.85 11.47 -7.49
N PHE A 166 -8.72 12.41 -6.55
CA PHE A 166 -8.21 13.75 -6.83
C PHE A 166 -6.78 13.71 -7.35
N VAL A 167 -5.90 12.92 -6.74
CA VAL A 167 -4.51 12.77 -7.22
C VAL A 167 -4.44 12.07 -8.56
N ALA A 168 -5.20 11.00 -8.77
CA ALA A 168 -5.23 10.32 -10.06
C ALA A 168 -5.77 11.23 -11.17
N GLY A 169 -6.82 12.00 -10.89
CA GLY A 169 -7.35 13.02 -11.78
C GLY A 169 -6.34 14.13 -12.08
N ALA A 170 -5.66 14.64 -11.05
CA ALA A 170 -4.60 15.64 -11.18
C ALA A 170 -3.45 15.16 -12.07
N CYS A 171 -2.96 13.94 -11.85
CA CYS A 171 -1.95 13.30 -12.69
C CYS A 171 -2.44 13.14 -14.13
N THR A 172 -3.70 12.75 -14.34
CA THR A 172 -4.30 12.62 -15.66
C THR A 172 -4.37 13.97 -16.39
N ILE A 173 -4.80 15.03 -15.71
CA ILE A 173 -4.86 16.39 -16.25
C ILE A 173 -3.44 16.87 -16.58
N PHE A 174 -2.49 16.66 -15.68
CA PHE A 174 -1.09 17.03 -15.86
C PHE A 174 -0.49 16.34 -17.10
N LEU A 175 -0.64 15.02 -17.23
CA LEU A 175 -0.13 14.25 -18.36
C LEU A 175 -0.81 14.65 -19.68
N ASN A 176 -2.09 15.00 -19.68
CA ASN A 176 -2.76 15.50 -20.88
C ASN A 176 -2.29 16.89 -21.32
N ARG A 177 -1.89 17.74 -20.35
CA ARG A 177 -1.30 19.07 -20.60
C ARG A 177 0.16 18.95 -21.05
N TYR A 178 0.91 18.01 -20.49
CA TYR A 178 2.32 17.75 -20.77
C TYR A 178 2.55 16.27 -21.14
N PRO A 179 2.13 15.84 -22.34
CA PRO A 179 2.19 14.44 -22.74
C PRO A 179 3.64 13.93 -22.81
N PRO A 180 3.94 12.78 -22.17
CA PRO A 180 5.29 12.24 -22.18
C PRO A 180 5.72 11.84 -23.59
N TRP A 181 7.03 11.84 -23.81
CA TRP A 181 7.63 11.47 -25.07
C TRP A 181 7.79 9.95 -25.10
N LYS A 182 7.34 9.33 -26.19
CA LYS A 182 7.52 7.90 -26.44
C LYS A 182 8.52 7.72 -27.58
N ARG A 183 9.55 6.89 -27.35
CA ARG A 183 10.45 6.45 -28.41
C ARG A 183 9.69 5.52 -29.36
N VAL A 184 9.71 5.84 -30.65
CA VAL A 184 9.14 5.01 -31.71
C VAL A 184 10.25 4.63 -32.67
N ARG A 185 10.45 3.31 -32.84
CA ARG A 185 11.34 2.78 -33.86
C ARG A 185 10.53 2.51 -35.12
N ASN A 186 10.81 3.24 -36.19
CA ASN A 186 10.24 2.92 -37.49
C ASN A 186 10.79 1.55 -37.93
N LYS A 187 9.92 0.55 -38.05
CA LYS A 187 10.22 -0.64 -38.85
C LYS A 187 9.89 -0.26 -40.30
N PRO A 188 10.86 -0.31 -41.24
CA PRO A 188 10.54 -0.07 -42.64
C PRO A 188 9.54 -1.14 -43.10
N HIS A 189 8.40 -0.70 -43.63
CA HIS A 189 7.25 -1.56 -43.94
C HIS A 189 7.41 -2.37 -45.24
N ASN A 190 8.53 -2.26 -45.95
CA ASN A 190 8.78 -3.01 -47.17
C ASN A 190 9.68 -4.21 -46.90
N GLU A 191 9.10 -5.42 -46.85
CA GLU A 191 9.85 -6.68 -46.73
C GLU A 191 10.87 -6.87 -47.86
N LEU A 192 10.58 -6.33 -49.06
CA LEU A 192 11.48 -6.35 -50.22
C LEU A 192 12.71 -5.42 -50.06
N GLU A 193 12.56 -4.34 -49.29
CA GLU A 193 13.59 -3.32 -49.09
C GLU A 193 14.48 -3.64 -47.86
N SER A 194 13.92 -4.40 -46.91
CA SER A 194 14.62 -4.96 -45.75
C SER A 194 15.74 -5.94 -46.15
N GLY A 195 15.49 -6.79 -47.16
CA GLY A 195 16.50 -7.70 -47.69
C GLY A 195 17.67 -6.98 -48.39
N ARG A 196 17.40 -5.89 -49.12
CA ARG A 196 18.45 -5.03 -49.71
C ARG A 196 19.24 -4.26 -48.67
N LYS A 197 18.58 -3.78 -47.61
CA LYS A 197 19.25 -3.07 -46.51
C LYS A 197 20.06 -3.98 -45.59
N ALA A 198 19.73 -5.27 -45.48
CA ALA A 198 20.56 -6.23 -44.74
C ALA A 198 21.92 -6.48 -45.42
N LEU A 199 22.01 -6.28 -46.75
CA LEU A 199 23.27 -6.37 -47.52
C LEU A 199 24.11 -5.08 -47.46
N SER A 200 23.50 -3.95 -47.11
CA SER A 200 24.20 -2.68 -46.88
C SER A 200 24.37 -2.46 -45.37
N PHE A 201 25.59 -2.58 -44.85
CA PHE A 201 25.98 -2.42 -43.43
C PHE A 201 25.74 -1.02 -42.81
N GLN A 202 24.70 -0.31 -43.22
CA GLN A 202 24.38 1.03 -42.71
C GLN A 202 22.88 1.28 -42.79
N SER A 203 22.14 0.73 -41.84
CA SER A 203 20.80 1.23 -41.53
C SER A 203 20.86 2.00 -40.23
N ASN A 204 21.18 3.31 -40.32
CA ASN A 204 20.84 4.25 -39.25
C ASN A 204 19.33 4.20 -39.06
N SER A 205 18.86 3.42 -38.09
CA SER A 205 17.48 3.48 -37.64
C SER A 205 17.27 4.82 -36.97
N GLU A 206 16.68 5.79 -37.67
CA GLU A 206 16.32 7.07 -37.08
C GLU A 206 15.31 6.85 -35.95
N GLU A 207 15.75 7.12 -34.72
CA GLU A 207 14.89 7.12 -33.55
C GLU A 207 14.02 8.38 -33.58
N LYS A 208 12.70 8.23 -33.73
CA LYS A 208 11.76 9.35 -33.65
C LYS A 208 11.04 9.33 -32.31
N TYR A 209 10.98 10.49 -31.66
CA TYR A 209 10.17 10.66 -30.46
C TYR A 209 8.82 11.26 -30.82
N VAL A 210 7.74 10.66 -30.31
CA VAL A 210 6.37 11.11 -30.54
C VAL A 210 5.67 11.24 -29.19
N HIS A 211 4.89 12.30 -29.01
CA HIS A 211 4.07 12.44 -27.81
C HIS A 211 3.04 11.32 -27.70
N VAL A 212 2.86 10.78 -26.49
CA VAL A 212 1.78 9.83 -26.23
C VAL A 212 0.44 10.51 -26.49
N THR A 213 -0.46 9.81 -27.18
CA THR A 213 -1.79 10.35 -27.51
C THR A 213 -2.63 10.52 -26.23
N ARG A 214 -3.43 11.58 -26.17
CA ARG A 214 -4.35 11.84 -25.03
C ARG A 214 -5.27 10.66 -24.73
N ARG A 215 -5.77 9.99 -25.78
CA ARG A 215 -6.56 8.75 -25.64
C ARG A 215 -5.80 7.67 -24.90
N SER A 216 -4.52 7.44 -25.25
CA SER A 216 -3.69 6.46 -24.55
C SER A 216 -3.41 6.86 -23.10
N ILE A 217 -3.26 8.16 -22.80
CA ILE A 217 -3.07 8.65 -21.43
C ILE A 217 -4.33 8.36 -20.62
N ASN A 218 -5.50 8.77 -21.11
CA ASN A 218 -6.78 8.59 -20.41
C ASN A 218 -7.10 7.11 -20.14
N ILE A 219 -6.89 6.23 -21.12
CA ILE A 219 -7.12 4.79 -20.94
C ILE A 219 -6.17 4.22 -19.90
N ARG A 220 -4.87 4.55 -19.97
CA ARG A 220 -3.88 4.04 -18.99
C ARG A 220 -4.17 4.54 -17.59
N MET A 221 -4.48 5.83 -17.43
CA MET A 221 -4.82 6.39 -16.13
C MET A 221 -6.12 5.79 -15.57
N LEU A 222 -7.13 5.56 -16.42
CA LEU A 222 -8.36 4.87 -16.02
C LEU A 222 -8.06 3.45 -15.52
N LEU A 223 -7.22 2.68 -16.25
CA LEU A 223 -6.82 1.34 -15.83
C LEU A 223 -6.07 1.35 -14.51
N VAL A 224 -5.17 2.32 -14.28
CA VAL A 224 -4.47 2.51 -13.00
C VAL A 224 -5.46 2.79 -11.88
N VAL A 225 -6.45 3.66 -12.09
CA VAL A 225 -7.49 3.96 -11.08
C VAL A 225 -8.31 2.72 -10.76
N VAL A 226 -8.79 2.00 -11.77
CA VAL A 226 -9.55 0.75 -11.60
C VAL A 226 -8.72 -0.29 -10.83
N GLN A 227 -7.44 -0.42 -11.15
CA GLN A 227 -6.52 -1.35 -10.47
C GLN A 227 -6.33 -0.97 -9.00
N ILE A 228 -6.17 0.31 -8.67
CA ILE A 228 -6.03 0.79 -7.28
C ILE A 228 -7.30 0.51 -6.48
N ILE A 229 -8.48 0.81 -7.05
CA ILE A 229 -9.78 0.56 -6.39
C ILE A 229 -9.98 -0.94 -6.18
N ALA A 230 -9.75 -1.77 -7.21
CA ALA A 230 -9.88 -3.21 -7.10
C ALA A 230 -8.93 -3.77 -6.04
N ARG A 231 -7.66 -3.36 -6.04
CA ARG A 231 -6.67 -3.75 -5.03
C ARG A 231 -7.15 -3.41 -3.62
N SER A 232 -7.61 -2.18 -3.39
CA SER A 232 -8.10 -1.74 -2.08
C SER A 232 -9.29 -2.59 -1.62
N GLY A 233 -10.25 -2.84 -2.51
CA GLY A 233 -11.42 -3.66 -2.19
C GLY A 233 -11.08 -5.12 -1.89
N PHE A 234 -10.19 -5.74 -2.66
CA PHE A 234 -9.76 -7.12 -2.39
C PHE A 234 -8.92 -7.21 -1.11
N TRP A 235 -8.00 -6.27 -0.87
CA TRP A 235 -7.23 -6.24 0.37
C TRP A 235 -8.16 -6.14 1.58
N ASP A 236 -9.15 -5.24 1.57
CA ASP A 236 -10.13 -5.10 2.66
C ASP A 236 -10.98 -6.37 2.84
N HIS A 237 -11.43 -6.98 1.74
CA HIS A 237 -12.19 -8.23 1.77
C HIS A 237 -11.42 -9.38 2.43
N TYR A 238 -10.17 -9.63 2.01
CA TYR A 238 -9.36 -10.71 2.57
C TYR A 238 -8.93 -10.39 4.00
N MET A 239 -8.57 -9.14 4.28
CA MET A 239 -8.29 -8.68 5.64
C MET A 239 -9.45 -9.00 6.58
N HIS A 240 -10.65 -8.55 6.23
CA HIS A 240 -11.85 -8.81 7.01
C HIS A 240 -12.11 -10.30 7.18
N SER A 241 -12.01 -11.07 6.09
CA SER A 241 -12.24 -12.52 6.12
C SER A 241 -11.26 -13.25 7.03
N TYR A 242 -9.98 -12.87 7.04
CA TYR A 242 -9.00 -13.46 7.94
C TYR A 242 -9.21 -13.01 9.39
N VAL A 243 -9.52 -11.73 9.63
CA VAL A 243 -9.83 -11.22 10.98
C VAL A 243 -11.04 -11.95 11.58
N GLU A 244 -12.11 -12.14 10.82
CA GLU A 244 -13.29 -12.87 11.30
C GLU A 244 -13.00 -14.34 11.61
N LEU A 245 -12.13 -14.97 10.82
CA LEU A 245 -11.86 -16.39 10.94
C LEU A 245 -10.82 -16.73 12.01
N LEU A 246 -9.79 -15.89 12.15
CA LEU A 246 -8.57 -16.20 12.91
C LEU A 246 -8.32 -15.29 14.11
N GLU A 247 -8.87 -14.07 14.14
CA GLU A 247 -8.61 -13.10 15.21
C GLU A 247 -9.82 -12.84 16.12
N LYS A 248 -11.04 -12.80 15.54
CA LYS A 248 -12.27 -12.68 16.33
C LYS A 248 -12.59 -14.00 17.04
N PRO A 249 -12.95 -13.96 18.34
CA PRO A 249 -13.43 -15.16 19.04
C PRO A 249 -14.68 -15.72 18.37
N ASN A 250 -14.64 -17.01 18.04
CA ASN A 250 -15.78 -17.73 17.48
C ASN A 250 -16.14 -18.89 18.42
N PRO A 251 -17.41 -19.02 18.88
CA PRO A 251 -17.82 -20.13 19.73
C PRO A 251 -17.63 -21.50 19.08
N ASP A 252 -17.65 -21.59 17.75
CA ASP A 252 -17.54 -22.84 17.00
C ASP A 252 -16.09 -23.27 16.73
N ILE A 253 -15.11 -22.37 16.95
CA ILE A 253 -13.70 -22.62 16.63
C ILE A 253 -12.84 -22.42 17.89
N PRO A 254 -12.14 -23.47 18.38
CA PRO A 254 -11.23 -23.34 19.50
C PRO A 254 -10.14 -22.28 19.24
N ARG A 255 -9.83 -21.48 20.24
CA ARG A 255 -8.86 -20.37 20.12
C ARG A 255 -7.44 -20.88 19.90
N GLU A 256 -7.13 -22.06 20.43
CA GLU A 256 -5.87 -22.76 20.22
C GLU A 256 -5.66 -23.08 18.74
N LEU A 257 -6.72 -23.54 18.06
CA LEU A 257 -6.70 -23.87 16.64
C LEU A 257 -6.55 -22.61 15.77
N GLN A 258 -7.22 -21.52 16.14
CA GLN A 258 -7.01 -20.21 15.50
C GLN A 258 -5.55 -19.75 15.64
N SER A 259 -4.95 -19.92 16.83
CA SER A 259 -3.56 -19.58 17.10
C SER A 259 -2.58 -20.44 16.29
N GLU A 260 -2.86 -21.74 16.19
CA GLU A 260 -2.06 -22.69 15.42
C GLU A 260 -2.05 -22.30 13.95
N VAL A 261 -3.22 -22.05 13.35
CA VAL A 261 -3.31 -21.64 11.95
C VAL A 261 -2.64 -20.28 11.70
N LEU A 262 -2.78 -19.32 12.63
CA LEU A 262 -2.06 -18.04 12.55
C LEU A 262 -0.54 -18.19 12.58
N SER A 263 -0.04 -19.33 13.05
CA SER A 263 1.37 -19.66 13.13
C SER A 263 1.85 -20.52 11.95
N TYR A 264 0.95 -20.95 11.05
CA TYR A 264 1.34 -21.67 9.85
C TYR A 264 2.11 -20.79 8.86
N ARG A 265 3.15 -21.39 8.28
CA ARG A 265 3.99 -20.76 7.26
C ARG A 265 3.17 -20.36 6.02
N SER A 266 2.15 -21.14 5.66
CA SER A 266 1.24 -20.82 4.56
C SER A 266 0.49 -19.50 4.83
N THR A 267 -0.10 -19.36 6.03
CA THR A 267 -0.76 -18.13 6.48
C THR A 267 0.18 -16.93 6.39
N TRP A 268 1.43 -17.10 6.84
CA TRP A 268 2.43 -16.04 6.79
C TRP A 268 2.77 -15.62 5.37
N VAL A 269 3.03 -16.60 4.48
CA VAL A 269 3.32 -16.32 3.08
C VAL A 269 2.16 -15.55 2.45
N VAL A 270 0.91 -15.95 2.67
CA VAL A 270 -0.25 -15.26 2.10
C VAL A 270 -0.38 -13.83 2.62
N MET A 271 -0.22 -13.59 3.92
CA MET A 271 -0.27 -12.24 4.48
C MET A 271 0.89 -11.36 3.99
N TRP A 272 2.09 -11.95 3.89
CA TRP A 272 3.28 -11.30 3.36
C TRP A 272 3.15 -10.96 1.86
N LEU A 273 2.49 -11.81 1.07
CA LEU A 273 2.13 -11.49 -0.31
C LEU A 273 1.23 -10.24 -0.34
N TRP A 274 0.25 -10.10 0.54
CA TRP A 274 -0.50 -8.83 0.59
C TRP A 274 0.36 -7.62 0.93
N LYS A 275 1.31 -7.78 1.86
CA LYS A 275 2.22 -6.72 2.33
C LYS A 275 3.21 -6.23 1.27
N VAL A 276 3.95 -7.13 0.63
CA VAL A 276 4.95 -6.78 -0.41
C VAL A 276 4.30 -6.26 -1.68
N TRP A 277 3.14 -6.82 -2.04
CA TRP A 277 2.57 -6.58 -3.36
C TRP A 277 1.82 -5.25 -3.43
N VAL A 278 1.52 -4.62 -2.29
CA VAL A 278 1.14 -3.19 -2.23
C VAL A 278 2.16 -2.30 -2.94
N GLN A 279 3.45 -2.63 -2.88
CA GLN A 279 4.54 -1.77 -3.36
C GLN A 279 5.01 -2.12 -4.80
N MET A 280 4.76 -3.34 -5.28
CA MET A 280 5.31 -3.85 -6.55
C MET A 280 4.36 -3.78 -7.77
N LEU A 281 3.05 -3.53 -7.56
CA LEU A 281 2.01 -3.57 -8.60
C LEU A 281 2.16 -2.59 -9.78
N ASN A 282 3.04 -1.59 -9.66
CA ASN A 282 3.36 -0.70 -10.77
C ASN A 282 4.26 -1.35 -11.84
N TYR A 283 4.84 -2.53 -11.56
CA TYR A 283 5.83 -3.17 -12.43
C TYR A 283 5.28 -4.33 -13.27
N PHE A 284 4.44 -5.23 -12.74
CA PHE A 284 3.98 -6.41 -13.50
C PHE A 284 2.45 -6.50 -13.75
N GLY A 285 1.65 -5.56 -13.23
CA GLY A 285 0.28 -5.30 -13.70
C GLY A 285 -0.80 -6.25 -13.14
N PRO A 286 -1.94 -6.43 -13.85
CA PRO A 286 -3.15 -7.06 -13.28
C PRO A 286 -3.02 -8.57 -13.02
N LEU A 287 -2.06 -9.25 -13.65
CA LEU A 287 -1.82 -10.69 -13.42
C LEU A 287 -1.35 -10.97 -11.99
N GLU A 288 -0.60 -10.05 -11.41
CA GLU A 288 -0.13 -10.14 -10.03
C GLU A 288 -1.28 -10.11 -9.02
N LEU A 289 -2.19 -9.15 -9.19
CA LEU A 289 -3.37 -9.05 -8.32
C LEU A 289 -4.21 -10.33 -8.42
N ALA A 290 -4.40 -10.88 -9.63
CA ALA A 290 -5.11 -12.13 -9.82
C ALA A 290 -4.41 -13.31 -9.10
N PHE A 291 -3.08 -13.40 -9.16
CA PHE A 291 -2.32 -14.43 -8.46
C PHE A 291 -2.53 -14.35 -6.93
N VAL A 292 -2.39 -13.16 -6.34
CA VAL A 292 -2.57 -12.97 -4.89
C VAL A 292 -4.00 -13.30 -4.47
N ILE A 293 -5.01 -12.90 -5.25
CA ILE A 293 -6.42 -13.23 -5.01
C ILE A 293 -6.63 -14.75 -5.03
N VAL A 294 -6.15 -15.45 -6.06
CA VAL A 294 -6.33 -16.90 -6.20
C VAL A 294 -5.65 -17.64 -5.04
N VAL A 295 -4.40 -17.30 -4.72
CA VAL A 295 -3.67 -17.93 -3.61
C VAL A 295 -4.38 -17.65 -2.28
N SER A 296 -4.83 -16.41 -2.05
CA SER A 296 -5.55 -16.04 -0.83
C SER A 296 -6.87 -16.78 -0.69
N GLN A 297 -7.60 -16.98 -1.80
CA GLN A 297 -8.86 -17.68 -1.77
C GLN A 297 -8.69 -19.17 -1.51
N LEU A 298 -7.73 -19.81 -2.17
CA LEU A 298 -7.42 -21.22 -1.95
C LEU A 298 -7.02 -21.45 -0.48
N HIS A 299 -6.15 -20.58 0.03
CA HIS A 299 -5.74 -20.64 1.44
C HIS A 299 -6.91 -20.43 2.40
N LEU A 300 -7.79 -19.45 2.15
CA LEU A 300 -8.96 -19.20 2.99
C LEU A 300 -9.92 -20.39 2.98
N MET A 301 -10.11 -21.05 1.84
CA MET A 301 -10.91 -22.28 1.73
C MET A 301 -10.30 -23.43 2.54
N GLU A 302 -8.99 -23.66 2.41
CA GLU A 302 -8.26 -24.69 3.14
C GLU A 302 -8.30 -24.47 4.65
N VAL A 303 -8.05 -23.23 5.10
CA VAL A 303 -8.12 -22.87 6.51
C VAL A 303 -9.54 -23.04 7.06
N ARG A 304 -10.57 -22.64 6.32
CA ARG A 304 -11.96 -22.85 6.75
C ARG A 304 -12.29 -24.34 6.90
N ALA A 305 -11.88 -25.15 5.92
CA ALA A 305 -12.06 -26.60 5.95
C ALA A 305 -11.39 -27.22 7.19
N TYR A 306 -10.14 -26.83 7.46
CA TYR A 306 -9.38 -27.28 8.62
C TYR A 306 -10.03 -26.87 9.96
N LEU A 307 -10.44 -25.61 10.10
CA LEU A 307 -11.01 -25.08 11.34
C LEU A 307 -12.41 -25.65 11.66
N LEU A 308 -13.21 -25.93 10.63
CA LEU A 308 -14.60 -26.40 10.77
C LEU A 308 -14.76 -27.92 10.61
N GLY A 309 -13.68 -28.63 10.27
CA GLY A 309 -13.69 -30.08 10.07
C GLY A 309 -14.50 -30.55 8.86
N THR A 310 -14.60 -29.72 7.81
CA THR A 310 -15.34 -30.00 6.56
C THR A 310 -14.40 -30.29 5.41
#